data_AF-A0A414ZFW8-F1
#
_entry.id   AF-A0A414ZFW8-F1
#
_cell.length_a   1.000
_cell.length_b   1.000
_cell.length_c   1.000
_cell.angle_alpha   90.00
_cell.angle_beta   90.00
_cell.angle_gamma   90.00
#
_symmetry.space_group_name_H-M   'P 1'
#
loop_
_entity.id
_entity.type
_entity.pdbx_description
1 polymer ?
#
loop_
_entity_poly.entity_id
_entity_poly.type
_entity_poly.pdbx_seq_one_letter_code
_entity_poly.pdbx_strand_id
1 'polypeptide(L)' 'MKQTKSGKSEIILNTLSPYDSKVQRYLSLSKEIEQLMNNAKDENEGCVSIELVAEFCVLQEELYQEALKKHKEEAN' A
#
# COMPACT_ATOMS: atom_id res chain seq x y z
N MET A 1 -1.87 14.64 4.12
CA MET A 1 -0.91 13.91 4.98
C MET A 1 0.30 13.58 4.09
N LYS A 2 1.56 13.87 4.46
CA LYS A 2 2.68 13.31 3.67
C LYS A 2 2.48 11.80 3.72
N GLN A 3 2.44 11.12 2.57
CA GLN A 3 2.49 9.65 2.52
C GLN A 3 3.40 9.20 3.64
N THR A 4 2.84 8.52 4.65
CA THR A 4 3.64 7.82 5.62
C THR A 4 4.39 6.79 4.79
N LYS A 5 5.59 7.16 4.33
CA LYS A 5 6.50 6.28 3.63
C LYS A 5 6.90 5.22 4.64
N SER A 6 6.03 4.23 4.81
CA SER A 6 6.35 2.99 5.50
C SER A 6 7.54 2.42 4.76
N GLY A 7 8.60 2.02 5.48
CA GLY A 7 9.78 1.42 4.85
C GLY A 7 9.42 0.24 3.94
N LYS A 8 8.32 -0.48 4.26
CA LYS A 8 7.76 -1.52 3.40
C LYS A 8 7.35 -1.00 2.02
N SER A 9 6.66 0.14 1.96
CA SER A 9 6.22 0.73 0.69
C SER A 9 7.39 1.15 -0.19
N GLU A 10 8.47 1.66 0.39
CA GLU A 10 9.66 2.02 -0.35
C GLU A 10 10.36 0.79 -0.94
N ILE A 11 10.50 -0.27 -0.14
CA ILE A 11 11.08 -1.55 -0.59
C ILE A 11 10.25 -2.17 -1.71
N ILE A 12 8.91 -2.16 -1.58
CA ILE A 12 7.99 -2.65 -2.63
C ILE A 12 8.21 -1.88 -3.93
N LEU A 13 8.18 -0.55 -3.89
CA LEU A 13 8.23 0.30 -5.09
C LEU A 13 9.60 0.33 -5.77
N ASN A 14 10.68 0.08 -5.03
CA ASN A 14 12.03 0.03 -5.57
C ASN A 14 12.38 -1.35 -6.17
N THR A 15 11.69 -2.41 -5.77
CA THR A 15 12.04 -3.80 -6.14
C THR A 15 11.07 -4.43 -7.13
N LEU A 16 9.76 -4.16 -6.96
CA LEU A 16 8.71 -4.72 -7.78
C LEU A 16 8.33 -3.77 -8.92
N SER A 17 7.83 -4.33 -10.02
CA SER A 17 7.43 -3.55 -11.18
C SER A 17 6.21 -2.69 -10.82
N PRO A 18 6.21 -1.38 -11.17
CA PRO A 18 5.02 -0.56 -11.00
C PRO A 18 3.86 -1.02 -11.90
N TYR A 19 4.13 -1.82 -12.94
CA TYR A 19 3.10 -2.36 -13.83
C TYR A 19 2.54 -3.70 -13.38
N ASP A 20 3.06 -4.27 -12.28
CA ASP A 20 2.47 -5.47 -11.69
C ASP A 20 1.04 -5.19 -11.18
N SER A 21 0.12 -6.11 -11.44
CA SER A 21 -1.30 -5.91 -11.10
C SER A 21 -1.55 -5.78 -9.61
N LYS A 22 -0.80 -6.51 -8.77
CA LYS A 22 -0.91 -6.39 -7.31
C LYS A 22 -0.33 -5.07 -6.82
N VAL A 23 0.79 -4.62 -7.39
CA VAL A 23 1.37 -3.29 -7.08
C VAL A 23 0.41 -2.17 -7.47
N GLN A 24 -0.22 -2.25 -8.64
CA GLN A 24 -1.25 -1.30 -9.08
C GLN A 24 -2.46 -1.27 -8.16
N ARG A 25 -2.94 -2.44 -7.70
CA ARG A 25 -4.03 -2.54 -6.72
C ARG A 25 -3.63 -1.90 -5.39
N TYR A 26 -2.43 -2.18 -4.88
CA TYR A 26 -1.89 -1.60 -3.65
C TYR A 26 -1.82 -0.07 -3.72
N LEU A 27 -1.32 0.48 -4.83
CA LEU A 27 -1.26 1.93 -5.06
C LEU A 27 -2.65 2.55 -5.14
N SER A 28 -3.60 1.87 -5.79
CA SER A 28 -4.98 2.33 -5.89
C SER A 28 -5.67 2.37 -4.53
N LEU A 29 -5.53 1.31 -3.72
CA LEU A 29 -6.05 1.25 -2.34
C LEU A 29 -5.45 2.34 -1.46
N SER A 30 -4.13 2.55 -1.55
CA SER A 30 -3.44 3.62 -0.81
C SER A 30 -4.05 4.99 -1.10
N LYS A 31 -4.28 5.28 -2.38
CA LYS A 31 -4.88 6.55 -2.83
C LYS A 31 -6.34 6.68 -2.39
N GLU A 32 -7.12 5.61 -2.49
CA GLU A 32 -8.51 5.59 -2.06
C GLU A 32 -8.64 5.86 -0.56
N ILE A 33 -7.84 5.16 0.27
CA ILE A 33 -7.79 5.38 1.72
C ILE A 33 -7.35 6.82 2.03
N GLU A 34 -6.29 7.31 1.39
CA GLU A 34 -5.83 8.70 1.60
C GLU A 34 -6.91 9.73 1.24
N GLN A 35 -7.63 9.52 0.13
CA GLN A 35 -8.73 10.40 -0.27
C GLN A 35 -9.89 10.36 0.73
N LEU A 36 -10.29 9.17 1.17
CA LEU A 36 -11.35 9.01 2.18
C LEU A 36 -10.96 9.70 3.50
N MET A 37 -9.72 9.50 3.96
CA MET A 37 -9.21 10.14 5.18
C MET A 37 -9.14 11.67 5.06
N ASN A 38 -8.69 12.19 3.92
CA ASN A 38 -8.57 13.64 3.71
C ASN A 38 -9.94 14.32 3.50
N ASN A 39 -10.93 13.57 3.00
CA ASN A 39 -12.27 14.08 2.75
C ASN A 39 -13.13 14.13 4.01
N ALA A 40 -12.79 13.38 5.06
CA ALA A 40 -13.46 13.44 6.35
C ALA A 40 -13.23 14.81 7.02
N LYS A 41 -14.27 15.64 7.05
CA LYS A 41 -14.30 17.00 7.63
C LYS A 41 -14.84 17.02 9.06
N ASP A 42 -15.58 15.98 9.46
CA ASP A 42 -16.26 15.86 10.75
C ASP A 42 -16.23 14.40 11.22
N GLU A 43 -16.29 14.18 12.53
CA GLU A 43 -16.41 12.85 13.15
C GLU A 43 -17.68 12.08 12.72
N ASN A 44 -18.66 12.78 12.15
CA ASN A 44 -19.90 12.21 11.62
C ASN A 44 -19.83 11.83 10.13
N GLU A 45 -18.77 12.19 9.40
CA GLU A 45 -18.57 11.73 8.03
C GLU A 45 -18.03 10.29 8.01
N GLY A 46 -18.44 9.51 7.00
CA GLY A 46 -18.19 8.07 6.93
C GLY A 46 -16.71 7.73 7.11
N CYS A 47 -16.43 6.86 8.09
CA CYS A 47 -15.10 6.32 8.32
C CYS A 47 -14.62 5.48 7.12
N VAL A 48 -13.30 5.39 6.94
CA VAL A 48 -12.69 4.38 6.05
C VAL A 48 -13.16 3.00 6.50
N SER A 49 -13.68 2.19 5.57
CA SER A 49 -14.15 0.85 5.92
C SER A 49 -13.01 -0.04 6.40
N ILE A 50 -13.28 -0.85 7.42
CA ILE A 50 -12.27 -1.75 7.99
C ILE A 50 -11.82 -2.79 6.96
N GLU A 51 -12.72 -3.19 6.06
CA GLU A 51 -12.44 -4.11 4.95
C GLU A 51 -11.39 -3.52 4.00
N LEU A 52 -11.48 -2.22 3.68
CA LEU A 52 -10.54 -1.56 2.78
C LEU A 52 -9.14 -1.45 3.41
N VAL A 53 -9.09 -1.13 4.70
CA VAL A 53 -7.82 -1.10 5.47
C VAL A 53 -7.22 -2.50 5.58
N ALA A 54 -8.05 -3.53 5.83
CA ALA A 54 -7.60 -4.91 5.92
C ALA A 54 -7.03 -5.40 4.58
N GLU A 55 -7.71 -5.12 3.46
CA GLU A 55 -7.22 -5.45 2.11
C GLU A 55 -5.87 -4.78 1.86
N PHE A 56 -5.75 -3.49 2.16
CA PHE A 56 -4.50 -2.74 2.00
C PHE A 56 -3.34 -3.36 2.82
N CYS A 57 -3.59 -3.69 4.09
CA CYS A 57 -2.58 -4.27 4.98
C CYS A 57 -2.12 -5.66 4.52
N VAL A 58 -3.05 -6.53 4.12
CA VAL A 58 -2.72 -7.87 3.61
C VAL A 58 -1.88 -7.76 2.34
N LEU A 59 -2.31 -6.91 1.40
CA LEU A 59 -1.60 -6.73 0.14
C LEU A 59 -0.22 -6.09 0.33
N GLN A 60 -0.07 -5.16 1.28
CA GLN A 60 1.23 -4.59 1.65
C GLN A 60 2.19 -5.68 2.15
N GLU A 61 1.72 -6.61 2.98
CA GLU A 61 2.57 -7.68 3.50
C GLU A 61 2.96 -8.68 2.41
N GLU A 62 2.02 -9.09 1.55
CA GLU A 62 2.32 -9.98 0.41
C GLU A 62 3.40 -9.40 -0.50
N LEU A 63 3.22 -8.16 -0.94
CA LEU A 63 4.17 -7.47 -1.82
C LEU A 63 5.51 -7.25 -1.13
N TYR A 64 5.52 -6.97 0.17
CA TYR A 64 6.75 -6.80 0.91
C TYR A 64 7.58 -8.09 0.96
N GLN A 65 6.93 -9.23 1.23
CA GLN A 65 7.61 -10.53 1.22
C GLN A 65 8.13 -10.90 -0.17
N GLU A 66 7.36 -10.60 -1.22
CA GLU A 66 7.78 -10.81 -2.60
C GLU A 66 9.00 -9.94 -2.96
N ALA A 67 8.98 -8.65 -2.59
CA ALA A 67 10.10 -7.74 -2.77
C ALA A 67 11.36 -8.24 -2.04
N LEU A 68 11.24 -8.67 -0.78
CA LEU A 68 12.36 -9.21 -0.01
C LEU A 68 12.95 -10.49 -0.64
N LYS A 69 12.11 -11.33 -1.24
CA LYS A 69 12.55 -12.55 -1.92
C LYS A 69 13.33 -12.18 -3.19
N LYS A 70 12.77 -11.31 -4.03
CA LYS A 70 13.40 -10.86 -5.28
C LYS A 70 14.74 -10.14 -5.05
N HIS A 71 14.81 -9.27 -4.04
CA HIS A 71 16.06 -8.60 -3.68
C HIS A 71 17.17 -9.59 -3.28
N LYS A 72 16.82 -10.72 -2.64
CA LYS A 72 17.80 -11.77 -2.32
C LYS A 72 18.25 -12.57 -3.55
N GLU A 73 17.35 -12.77 -4.52
CA GLU A 73 17.65 -13.48 -5.77
C GLU A 73 18.57 -12.64 -6.68
N GLU A 74 18.38 -11.32 -6.74
CA GLU A 74 19.20 -10.40 -7.55
C GLU A 74 20.55 -10.04 -6.93
N ALA A 75 20.74 -10.29 -5.62
CA ALA A 75 21.98 -10.04 -4.90
C ALA A 75 22.96 -11.24 -4.90
N ASN A 76 22.56 -12.37 -5.48
CA ASN A 76 23.37 -13.58 -5.70
C ASN A 76 23.91 -13.62 -7.13
#